data_AF-A0AAV2LSJ4-F1
#
_entry.id   AF-A0AAV2LSJ4-F1
#
_cell.length_a   1.000
_cell.length_b   1.000
_cell.length_c   1.000
_cell.angle_alpha   90.00
_cell.angle_beta   90.00
_cell.angle_gamma   90.00
#
_symmetry.space_group_name_H-M   'P 1'
#
loop_
_entity.id
_entity.type
_entity.pdbx_description
1 polymer ?
#
loop_
_entity_poly.entity_id
_entity_poly.type
_entity_poly.pdbx_seq_one_letter_code
_entity_poly.pdbx_strand_id
1 'polypeptide(L)'
;MQDYTMQFEELQDKLSEALVQLQPEQLHEVCDFAKIDTAKPSRKHTLLKKISTEVDNVIEKEEETIALTFLRALIAYANDAKERAEPPPPQAAAETSVSHEAEALSILQKQYAALQESFLESTKKIEEEMAKLTTRGMTGQQRRADLTQPLAPRHLHCLK
;
A
#
# COMPACT_ATOMS: atom_id res chain seq x y z
N MET A 1 18.50 -21.56 22.72
CA MET A 1 19.03 -21.83 21.37
C MET A 1 18.00 -21.55 20.25
N GLN A 2 16.86 -20.90 20.51
CA GLN A 2 15.88 -20.51 19.48
C GLN A 2 15.89 -19.00 19.15
N ASP A 3 16.59 -18.18 19.95
CA ASP A 3 16.61 -16.72 19.83
C ASP A 3 17.49 -16.24 18.66
N TYR A 4 18.59 -16.95 18.39
CA TYR A 4 19.57 -16.54 17.39
C TYR A 4 19.08 -16.74 15.95
N THR A 5 18.31 -17.80 15.69
CA THR A 5 17.75 -18.05 14.34
C THR A 5 16.79 -16.93 13.93
N MET A 6 15.92 -16.48 14.85
CA MET A 6 15.03 -15.34 14.59
C MET A 6 15.82 -14.03 14.39
N GLN A 7 16.93 -13.83 15.11
CA GLN A 7 17.80 -12.66 14.90
C GLN A 7 18.47 -12.67 13.53
N PHE A 8 18.91 -13.83 13.02
CA PHE A 8 19.49 -13.93 11.68
C PHE A 8 18.47 -13.64 10.59
N GLU A 9 17.26 -14.22 10.69
CA GLU A 9 16.17 -13.95 9.75
C GLU A 9 15.82 -12.46 9.72
N GLU A 10 15.64 -11.83 10.88
CA GLU A 10 15.32 -10.40 10.96
C GLU A 10 16.44 -9.51 10.37
N LEU A 11 17.71 -9.86 10.62
CA LEU A 11 18.84 -9.14 10.05
C LEU A 11 18.98 -9.36 8.54
N GLN A 12 18.69 -10.57 8.03
CA GLN A 12 18.69 -10.86 6.60
C GLN A 12 17.56 -10.12 5.87
N ASP A 13 16.38 -10.02 6.47
CA ASP A 13 15.26 -9.24 5.92
C ASP A 13 15.62 -7.75 5.84
N LYS A 14 16.15 -7.19 6.93
CA LYS A 14 16.63 -5.79 6.96
C LYS A 14 17.72 -5.51 5.95
N LEU A 15 18.67 -6.43 5.82
CA LEU A 15 19.72 -6.32 4.82
C LEU A 15 19.13 -6.36 3.41
N SER A 16 18.22 -7.29 3.13
CA SER A 16 17.57 -7.41 1.83
C SER A 16 16.80 -6.13 1.46
N GLU A 17 16.06 -5.56 2.41
CA GLU A 17 15.36 -4.30 2.24
C GLU A 17 16.32 -3.14 1.92
N ALA A 18 17.41 -3.03 2.68
CA ALA A 18 18.43 -1.99 2.46
C ALA A 18 19.08 -2.13 1.07
N LEU A 19 19.49 -3.35 0.69
CA LEU A 19 20.17 -3.61 -0.58
C LEU A 19 19.27 -3.37 -1.80
N VAL A 20 17.96 -3.64 -1.70
CA VAL A 20 17.00 -3.37 -2.80
C VAL A 20 16.89 -1.88 -3.09
N GLN A 21 17.07 -1.01 -2.08
CA GLN A 21 17.00 0.45 -2.25
C GLN A 21 18.27 1.04 -2.88
N LEU A 22 19.39 0.31 -2.89
CA LEU A 22 20.67 0.77 -3.43
C LEU A 22 20.75 0.73 -4.96
N GLN A 23 21.52 1.65 -5.52
CA GLN A 23 21.93 1.69 -6.93
C GLN A 23 23.07 0.68 -7.20
N PRO A 24 23.29 0.29 -8.47
CA PRO A 24 24.35 -0.64 -8.84
C PRO A 24 25.75 -0.24 -8.34
N GLU A 25 26.07 1.05 -8.35
CA GLU A 25 27.35 1.60 -7.90
C GLU A 25 27.55 1.39 -6.39
N GLN A 26 26.51 1.64 -5.60
CA GLN A 26 26.52 1.42 -4.15
C GLN A 26 26.56 -0.07 -3.80
N LEU A 27 25.90 -0.92 -4.61
CA LEU A 27 25.99 -2.37 -4.43
C LEU A 27 27.40 -2.89 -4.70
N HIS A 28 28.15 -2.26 -5.60
CA HIS A 28 29.57 -2.55 -5.78
C HIS A 28 30.39 -2.16 -4.54
N GLU A 29 30.16 -0.99 -3.95
CA GLU A 29 30.82 -0.60 -2.68
C GLU A 29 30.54 -1.60 -1.55
N VAL A 30 29.29 -2.07 -1.44
CA VAL A 30 28.91 -3.08 -0.45
C VAL A 30 29.59 -4.42 -0.74
N CYS A 31 29.75 -4.80 -2.01
CA CYS A 31 30.51 -6.00 -2.39
C CYS A 31 31.99 -5.85 -2.00
N ASP A 32 32.60 -4.69 -2.22
CA ASP A 32 34.00 -4.44 -1.87
C ASP A 32 34.21 -4.49 -0.36
N PHE A 33 33.28 -3.91 0.41
CA PHE A 33 33.28 -4.01 1.88
C PHE A 33 33.21 -5.46 2.36
N ALA A 34 32.32 -6.25 1.75
CA ALA A 34 32.17 -7.67 2.04
C ALA A 34 33.28 -8.55 1.41
N LYS A 35 34.28 -7.96 0.74
CA LYS A 35 35.36 -8.65 0.03
C LYS A 35 34.86 -9.66 -1.02
N ILE A 36 33.69 -9.40 -1.60
CA ILE A 36 33.10 -10.20 -2.66
C ILE A 36 33.76 -9.84 -3.98
N ASP A 37 34.32 -10.83 -4.66
CA ASP A 37 34.92 -10.61 -5.97
C ASP A 37 33.86 -10.22 -7.02
N THR A 38 33.92 -8.97 -7.47
CA THR A 38 33.11 -8.42 -8.55
C THR A 38 33.93 -8.17 -9.82
N ALA A 39 34.75 -9.14 -10.24
CA ALA A 39 35.59 -9.09 -11.45
C ALA A 39 34.92 -8.63 -12.77
N LYS A 40 33.59 -8.52 -12.84
CA LYS A 40 32.86 -7.99 -14.00
C LYS A 40 31.71 -7.08 -13.56
N PRO A 41 31.42 -6.00 -14.32
CA PRO A 41 30.22 -5.19 -14.09
C PRO A 41 29.01 -6.12 -14.17
N SER A 42 28.34 -6.26 -13.03
CA SER A 42 27.29 -7.24 -12.83
C SER A 42 25.97 -6.50 -12.69
N ARG A 43 24.88 -7.08 -13.22
CA ARG A 43 23.55 -6.50 -13.05
C ARG A 43 23.20 -6.44 -11.56
N LYS A 44 22.41 -5.45 -11.14
CA LYS A 44 21.92 -5.28 -9.75
C LYS A 44 21.47 -6.59 -9.10
N HIS A 45 20.61 -7.36 -9.78
CA HIS A 45 20.15 -8.66 -9.28
C HIS A 45 21.27 -9.69 -9.07
N THR A 46 22.33 -9.67 -9.89
CA THR A 46 23.50 -10.54 -9.70
C THR A 46 24.32 -10.12 -8.49
N LEU A 47 24.48 -8.81 -8.25
CA LEU A 47 25.16 -8.30 -7.06
C LEU A 47 24.41 -8.67 -5.78
N LEU A 48 23.09 -8.47 -5.78
CA LEU A 48 22.22 -8.88 -4.66
C LEU A 48 22.37 -10.37 -4.34
N LYS A 49 22.32 -11.25 -5.36
CA LYS A 49 22.52 -12.69 -5.16
C LYS A 49 23.88 -13.02 -4.57
N LYS A 50 24.94 -12.37 -5.04
CA LYS A 50 26.30 -12.59 -4.50
C LYS A 50 26.39 -12.20 -3.03
N ILE A 51 25.81 -11.05 -2.67
CA ILE A 51 25.77 -10.59 -1.28
C ILE A 51 24.98 -11.56 -0.40
N SER A 52 23.79 -12.00 -0.84
CA SER A 52 23.01 -13.00 -0.10
C SER A 52 23.79 -14.31 0.09
N THR A 53 24.41 -14.83 -0.96
CA THR A 53 25.22 -16.06 -0.86
C THR A 53 26.42 -15.90 0.08
N GLU A 54 27.06 -14.74 0.10
CA GLU A 54 28.18 -14.49 1.04
C GLU A 54 27.68 -14.41 2.48
N VAL A 55 26.53 -13.78 2.72
CA VAL A 55 25.89 -13.73 4.04
C VAL A 55 25.55 -15.13 4.53
N ASP A 56 24.96 -15.97 3.67
CA ASP A 56 24.67 -17.37 4.00
C ASP A 56 25.96 -18.14 4.32
N ASN A 57 27.02 -17.96 3.53
CA ASN A 57 28.33 -18.57 3.79
C ASN A 57 28.91 -18.16 5.15
N VAL A 58 28.80 -16.89 5.52
CA VAL A 58 29.31 -16.37 6.80
C VAL A 58 28.49 -16.94 7.97
N ILE A 59 27.18 -17.02 7.84
CA ILE A 59 26.31 -17.62 8.86
C ILE A 59 26.63 -19.11 9.05
N GLU A 60 26.95 -19.83 7.98
CA GLU A 60 27.28 -21.27 8.04
C GLU A 60 28.69 -21.57 8.55
N LYS A 61 29.67 -20.71 8.25
CA LYS A 61 31.11 -20.99 8.50
C LYS A 61 31.68 -20.33 9.75
N GLU A 62 31.14 -19.18 10.14
CA GLU A 62 31.68 -18.39 11.26
C GLU A 62 30.89 -18.66 12.55
N GLU A 63 31.48 -18.28 13.68
CA GLU A 63 30.77 -18.31 14.95
C GLU A 63 29.60 -17.32 14.95
N GLU A 64 28.52 -17.67 15.66
CA GLU A 64 27.27 -16.89 15.68
C GLU A 64 27.50 -15.40 15.99
N THR A 65 28.40 -15.09 16.94
CA THR A 65 28.71 -13.71 17.32
C THR A 65 29.43 -12.95 16.21
N ILE A 66 30.29 -13.64 15.45
CA ILE A 66 31.03 -13.07 14.33
C ILE A 66 30.07 -12.82 13.17
N ALA A 67 29.21 -13.78 12.85
CA ALA A 67 28.19 -13.65 11.81
C ALA A 67 27.21 -12.52 12.11
N LEU A 68 26.67 -12.43 13.34
CA LEU A 68 25.78 -11.33 13.74
C LEU A 68 26.47 -9.96 13.63
N THR A 69 27.74 -9.89 14.04
CA THR A 69 28.53 -8.65 13.94
C THR A 69 28.74 -8.26 12.48
N PHE A 70 29.05 -9.23 11.62
CA PHE A 70 29.21 -9.02 10.19
C PHE A 70 27.92 -8.52 9.54
N LEU A 71 26.77 -9.18 9.80
CA LEU A 71 25.48 -8.74 9.26
C LEU A 71 25.14 -7.31 9.70
N ARG A 72 25.32 -6.98 10.99
CA ARG A 72 25.06 -5.62 11.49
C ARG A 72 25.97 -4.59 10.84
N ALA A 73 27.25 -4.90 10.68
CA ALA A 73 28.20 -4.02 10.00
C ALA A 73 27.84 -3.82 8.53
N LEU A 74 27.41 -4.88 7.84
CA LEU A 74 27.00 -4.83 6.44
C LEU A 74 25.71 -4.01 6.24
N ILE A 75 24.73 -4.15 7.14
CA ILE A 75 23.50 -3.33 7.13
C ILE A 75 23.84 -1.85 7.37
N ALA A 76 24.69 -1.56 8.37
CA ALA A 76 25.12 -0.20 8.65
C ALA A 76 25.82 0.43 7.44
N TYR A 77 26.71 -0.33 6.78
CA TYR A 77 27.41 0.13 5.58
C TYR A 77 26.45 0.33 4.39
N ALA A 78 25.48 -0.57 4.19
CA ALA A 78 24.47 -0.42 3.15
C ALA A 78 23.61 0.83 3.36
N ASN A 79 23.23 1.14 4.60
CA ASN A 79 22.48 2.35 4.93
C ASN A 79 23.33 3.63 4.75
N ASP A 80 24.60 3.61 5.16
CA ASP A 80 25.52 4.73 4.94
C ASP A 80 25.75 4.98 3.45
N ALA A 81 25.94 3.91 2.67
CA ALA A 81 26.06 4.00 1.22
C ALA A 81 24.82 4.65 0.59
N LYS A 82 23.61 4.31 1.08
CA LYS A 82 22.35 4.95 0.69
C LYS A 82 22.37 6.45 0.97
N GLU A 83 22.70 6.84 2.20
CA GLU A 83 22.74 8.25 2.64
C GLU A 83 23.79 9.08 1.88
N ARG A 84 24.94 8.48 1.51
CA ARG A 84 25.99 9.16 0.73
C ARG A 84 25.59 9.50 -0.70
N ALA A 85 24.66 8.75 -1.31
CA ALA A 85 24.17 9.04 -2.65
C ALA A 85 22.88 9.86 -2.65
N GLU A 86 22.19 9.98 -1.51
CA GLU A 86 21.16 10.99 -1.35
C GLU A 86 21.83 12.37 -1.27
N PRO A 87 21.34 13.38 -2.02
CA PRO A 87 21.73 14.76 -1.74
C PRO A 87 21.44 15.03 -0.26
N PRO A 88 22.32 15.78 0.45
CA PRO A 88 22.17 15.96 1.88
C PRO A 88 20.74 16.42 2.18
N PRO A 89 20.00 15.75 3.09
CA PRO A 89 18.73 16.28 3.53
C PRO A 89 18.99 17.70 4.03
N PRO A 90 18.16 18.70 3.68
CA PRO A 90 18.36 20.05 4.15
C PRO A 90 18.40 20.02 5.69
N GLN A 91 19.60 20.19 6.24
CA GLN A 91 19.85 20.24 7.67
C GLN A 91 19.34 21.58 8.22
N ALA A 92 18.03 21.69 8.37
CA ALA A 92 17.36 22.71 9.18
C ALA A 92 15.87 22.38 9.30
N ALA A 93 15.47 21.40 10.14
CA ALA A 93 14.08 21.27 10.57
C ALA A 93 13.86 20.17 11.63
N ALA A 94 14.66 20.08 12.70
CA ALA A 94 14.21 19.30 13.88
C ALA A 94 13.03 19.98 14.61
N GLU A 95 12.75 21.26 14.31
CA GLU A 95 11.62 22.01 14.88
C GLU A 95 10.50 22.28 13.86
N THR A 96 10.68 21.98 12.57
CA THR A 96 9.70 22.26 11.50
C THR A 96 9.01 21.00 10.96
N SER A 97 9.59 19.81 11.16
CA SER A 97 9.02 18.52 10.73
C SER A 97 7.73 18.16 11.49
N VAL A 98 7.65 18.48 12.78
CA VAL A 98 6.43 18.29 13.58
C VAL A 98 5.26 19.14 13.06
N SER A 99 5.56 20.34 12.53
CA SER A 99 4.53 21.22 11.96
C SER A 99 4.01 20.70 10.62
N HIS A 100 4.89 20.16 9.77
CA HIS A 100 4.51 19.65 8.46
C HIS A 100 3.73 18.33 8.56
N GLU A 101 4.08 17.46 9.50
CA GLU A 101 3.31 16.24 9.79
C GLU A 101 1.94 16.56 10.39
N ALA A 102 1.85 17.54 11.29
CA ALA A 102 0.57 18.01 11.83
C ALA A 102 -0.32 18.66 10.76
N GLU A 103 0.27 19.40 9.82
CA GLU A 103 -0.44 20.00 8.70
C GLU A 103 -0.93 18.94 7.71
N ALA A 104 -0.10 17.95 7.38
CA ALA A 104 -0.48 16.81 6.54
C ALA A 104 -1.63 15.99 7.16
N LEU A 105 -1.57 15.73 8.48
CA LEU A 105 -2.66 15.07 9.21
C LEU A 105 -3.94 15.91 9.22
N SER A 106 -3.84 17.23 9.37
CA SER A 106 -4.99 18.14 9.31
C SER A 106 -5.64 18.15 7.91
N ILE A 107 -4.84 18.17 6.85
CA ILE A 107 -5.32 18.10 5.47
C ILE A 107 -6.03 16.76 5.23
N LEU A 108 -5.44 15.66 5.68
CA LEU A 108 -6.03 14.32 5.52
C LEU A 108 -7.38 14.20 6.25
N GLN A 109 -7.48 14.73 7.48
CA GLN A 109 -8.73 14.76 8.23
C GLN A 109 -9.81 15.59 7.52
N LYS A 110 -9.45 16.75 6.96
CA LYS A 110 -10.39 17.57 6.17
C LYS A 110 -10.87 16.84 4.91
N GLN A 111 -9.98 16.14 4.22
CA GLN A 111 -10.35 15.35 3.04
C GLN A 111 -11.28 14.20 3.40
N TYR A 112 -11.03 13.52 4.52
CA TYR A 112 -11.90 12.45 5.00
C TYR A 112 -13.30 12.96 5.39
N ALA A 113 -13.37 14.10 6.09
CA ALA A 113 -14.65 14.73 6.43
C ALA A 113 -15.44 15.14 5.18
N ALA A 114 -14.79 15.79 4.21
CA ALA A 114 -15.43 16.17 2.95
C ALA A 114 -15.94 14.94 2.17
N LEU A 115 -15.17 13.84 2.18
CA LEU A 115 -15.59 12.60 1.55
C LEU A 115 -16.80 11.97 2.26
N GLN A 116 -16.82 11.99 3.59
CA GLN A 116 -17.94 11.49 4.39
C GLN A 116 -19.22 12.30 4.13
N GLU A 117 -19.12 13.62 4.05
CA GLU A 117 -20.24 14.50 3.68
C GLU A 117 -20.75 14.18 2.28
N SER A 118 -19.85 13.98 1.31
CA SER A 118 -20.20 13.58 -0.06
C SER A 118 -20.95 12.25 -0.11
N PHE A 119 -20.53 11.27 0.71
CA PHE A 119 -21.24 9.99 0.82
C PHE A 119 -22.64 10.16 1.39
N LEU A 120 -22.80 10.97 2.46
CA LEU A 120 -24.11 11.24 3.05
C LEU A 120 -25.04 11.95 2.08
N GLU A 121 -24.55 12.96 1.36
CA GLU A 121 -25.32 13.68 0.35
C GLU A 121 -25.71 12.77 -0.82
N SER A 122 -24.78 11.96 -1.32
CA SER A 122 -25.06 10.99 -2.38
C SER A 122 -26.09 9.96 -1.93
N THR A 123 -26.00 9.49 -0.69
CA THR A 123 -26.95 8.52 -0.13
C THR A 123 -28.34 9.14 -0.04
N LYS A 124 -28.45 10.36 0.50
CA LYS A 124 -29.72 11.10 0.57
C LYS A 124 -30.33 11.32 -0.81
N LYS A 125 -29.51 11.68 -1.81
CA LYS A 125 -29.98 11.86 -3.19
C LYS A 125 -30.51 10.55 -3.78
N ILE A 126 -29.83 9.43 -3.52
CA ILE A 126 -30.29 8.10 -3.96
C ILE A 126 -31.61 7.76 -3.27
N GLU A 127 -31.74 8.01 -1.96
CA GLU A 127 -32.98 7.79 -1.22
C GLU A 127 -34.14 8.64 -1.75
N GLU A 128 -33.89 9.91 -2.08
CA GLU A 128 -34.88 10.80 -2.68
C GLU A 128 -35.33 10.33 -4.07
N GLU A 129 -34.39 9.88 -4.92
CA GLU A 129 -34.74 9.32 -6.22
C GLU A 129 -35.50 7.99 -6.10
N MET A 130 -35.12 7.13 -5.15
CA MET A 130 -35.85 5.90 -4.83
C MET A 130 -37.28 6.20 -4.33
N ALA A 131 -37.46 7.22 -3.49
CA ALA A 131 -38.77 7.65 -3.02
C ALA A 131 -39.63 8.21 -4.16
N LYS A 132 -39.06 9.01 -5.07
CA LYS A 132 -39.74 9.50 -6.29
C LYS A 132 -40.14 8.37 -7.22
N LEU A 133 -39.27 7.39 -7.43
CA LEU A 133 -39.57 6.21 -8.24
C LEU A 133 -40.66 5.34 -7.60
N THR A 134 -40.64 5.19 -6.28
CA THR A 134 -41.66 4.44 -5.53
C THR A 134 -43.03 5.12 -5.62
N THR A 135 -43.10 6.43 -5.40
CA THR A 135 -44.34 7.21 -5.50
C THR A 135 -44.87 7.29 -6.93
N ARG A 136 -43.99 7.39 -7.93
CA ARG A 136 -44.35 7.30 -9.36
C ARG A 136 -44.83 5.90 -9.76
N GLY A 137 -44.25 4.85 -9.20
CA GLY A 137 -44.71 3.48 -9.34
C GLY A 137 -46.12 3.28 -8.79
N MET A 138 -46.39 3.82 -7.59
CA MET A 138 -47.73 3.78 -6.97
C MET A 138 -48.78 4.59 -7.76
N THR A 139 -48.45 5.79 -8.25
CA THR A 139 -49.37 6.59 -9.07
C THR A 139 -49.60 5.99 -10.47
N GLY A 140 -48.60 5.31 -11.05
CA GLY A 140 -48.75 4.53 -12.27
C GLY A 140 -49.65 3.30 -12.09
N GLN A 141 -49.61 2.66 -10.92
CA GLN A 141 -50.49 1.54 -10.56
C GLN A 141 -51.94 2.02 -10.30
N GLN A 142 -52.12 3.20 -9.69
CA GLN A 142 -53.45 3.81 -9.47
C GLN A 142 -54.16 4.18 -10.79
N ARG A 143 -53.44 4.74 -11.78
CA ARG A 143 -54.02 5.04 -13.11
C ARG A 143 -54.38 3.80 -13.91
N ARG A 144 -53.71 2.66 -13.66
CA ARG A 144 -54.02 1.40 -14.31
C ARG A 144 -55.23 0.68 -13.69
N ALA A 145 -55.54 0.97 -12.42
CA ALA A 145 -56.75 0.50 -11.75
C ALA A 145 -57.99 1.32 -12.14
N ASP A 146 -57.84 2.63 -12.41
CA ASP A 146 -58.96 3.53 -12.75
C ASP A 146 -59.50 3.36 -14.19
N LEU A 147 -58.70 2.78 -15.11
CA LEU A 147 -59.12 2.48 -16.49
C LEU A 147 -59.84 1.12 -16.65
N THR A 148 -60.05 0.39 -15.57
CA THR A 148 -60.83 -0.86 -15.55
C THR A 148 -62.23 -0.63 -14.97
N GLN A 149 -63.01 0.26 -15.61
CA GLN A 149 -64.47 0.18 -15.48
C GLN A 149 -64.95 -1.07 -16.24
N PRO A 150 -65.70 -2.00 -15.62
CA PRO A 150 -66.27 -3.12 -16.34
C PRO A 150 -67.43 -2.64 -17.20
N LEU A 151 -67.25 -2.65 -18.52
CA LEU A 151 -68.35 -2.68 -19.49
C LEU A 151 -69.07 -4.03 -19.34
N ALA A 152 -70.13 -4.08 -18.53
CA ALA A 152 -71.03 -5.21 -18.47
C ALA A 152 -72.12 -5.11 -19.57
N PRO A 153 -72.59 -6.25 -20.12
CA PRO A 153 -73.15 -6.32 -21.46
C PRO A 153 -74.64 -5.95 -21.50
N ARG A 154 -75.07 -5.28 -22.58
CA ARG A 154 -76.48 -5.13 -22.94
C ARG A 154 -77.03 -6.50 -23.38
N HIS A 155 -77.86 -7.12 -22.55
CA HIS A 155 -78.73 -8.22 -22.99
C HIS A 155 -79.85 -7.65 -23.87
N LEU A 156 -79.71 -7.81 -25.19
CA LEU A 156 -80.84 -7.78 -26.13
C LEU A 156 -81.44 -9.18 -26.18
N HIS A 157 -82.61 -9.35 -25.58
CA HIS A 157 -83.47 -10.50 -25.84
C HIS A 157 -84.44 -10.11 -26.96
N CYS A 158 -84.27 -10.71 -28.15
CA CYS A 158 -85.18 -10.56 -29.27
C CYS A 158 -86.48 -11.33 -29.00
N LEU A 159 -87.62 -10.71 -29.36
CA LEU A 159 -88.91 -11.38 -29.54
C LEU A 159 -88.83 -12.38 -30.70
N LYS A 160 -89.37 -13.59 -30.47
CA LYS A 160 -90.26 -14.26 -31.42
C LYS A 160 -91.14 -15.29 -30.71
#